data_AF-A0A7J9RMC8-F1
#
_entry.id   AF-A0A7J9RMC8-F1
#
_cell.length_a   1.000
_cell.length_b   1.000
_cell.length_c   1.000
_cell.angle_alpha   90.00
_cell.angle_beta   90.00
_cell.angle_gamma   90.00
#
_symmetry.space_group_name_H-M   'P 1'
#
loop_
_entity.id
_entity.type
_entity.pdbx_description
1 polymer ?
#
loop_
_entity_poly.entity_id
_entity_poly.type
_entity_poly.pdbx_seq_one_letter_code
_entity_poly.pdbx_strand_id
1 'polypeptide(L)' 'LEFLEEIFELPVGIGSVNCGMPVIGAALLANTKGYAAGDETTGAELGRIVDILGF' A
#
# COMPACT_ATOMS: atom_id res chain seq x y z
N LEU A 1 -7.72 -12.77 -0.92
CA LEU A 1 -6.37 -12.23 -1.23
C LEU A 1 -5.51 -13.34 -1.81
N GLU A 2 -5.59 -14.54 -1.24
CA GLU A 2 -4.97 -15.79 -1.73
C GLU A 2 -4.87 -15.91 -3.26
N PHE A 3 -5.96 -15.77 -4.02
CA PHE A 3 -5.90 -15.81 -5.50
C PHE A 3 -4.95 -14.77 -6.14
N LEU A 4 -4.92 -13.54 -5.60
CA LEU A 4 -3.99 -12.50 -6.08
C LEU A 4 -2.56 -12.80 -5.63
N GLU A 5 -2.38 -13.28 -4.41
CA GLU A 5 -1.07 -13.70 -3.89
C GLU A 5 -0.48 -14.85 -4.70
N GLU A 6 -1.31 -15.82 -5.12
CA GLU A 6 -0.92 -16.92 -6.01
C GLU A 6 -0.54 -16.43 -7.41
N ILE A 7 -1.27 -15.46 -7.97
CA ILE A 7 -0.97 -14.91 -9.31
C ILE A 7 0.30 -14.07 -9.32
N PHE A 8 0.46 -13.21 -8.32
CA PHE A 8 1.55 -12.24 -8.28
C PHE A 8 2.80 -12.76 -7.58
N GLU A 9 2.71 -13.90 -6.88
CA GLU A 9 3.77 -14.47 -6.04
C GLU A 9 4.31 -13.44 -5.03
N LEU A 10 3.43 -12.56 -4.54
CA LEU A 10 3.76 -11.44 -3.67
C LEU A 10 2.71 -11.28 -2.57
N PRO A 11 3.07 -10.76 -1.38
CA PRO A 11 2.11 -10.43 -0.34
C PRO A 11 1.08 -9.41 -0.86
N VAL A 12 -0.20 -9.65 -0.60
CA VAL A 12 -1.26 -8.69 -0.94
C VAL A 12 -2.03 -8.32 0.31
N GLY A 13 -2.11 -7.03 0.59
CA GLY A 13 -2.84 -6.51 1.73
C GLY A 13 -3.97 -5.57 1.34
N ILE A 14 -4.83 -5.31 2.32
CA ILE A 14 -5.91 -4.31 2.24
C ILE A 14 -5.48 -3.09 3.06
N GLY A 15 -5.71 -1.91 2.51
CA GLY A 15 -5.43 -0.62 3.14
C GLY A 15 -6.15 0.53 2.44
N SER A 16 -5.92 1.73 2.94
CA SER A 16 -6.37 3.01 2.38
C SER A 16 -5.22 4.01 2.36
N VAL A 17 -5.46 5.15 1.71
CA VAL A 17 -4.54 6.29 1.62
C VAL A 17 -5.36 7.57 1.81
N ASN A 18 -4.70 8.71 2.07
CA ASN A 18 -5.36 10.02 2.20
C ASN A 18 -6.62 9.99 3.10
N CYS A 19 -6.49 9.55 4.35
CA CYS A 19 -7.58 9.53 5.33
C CYS A 19 -8.78 8.65 4.92
N GLY A 20 -8.51 7.42 4.48
CA GLY A 20 -9.55 6.43 4.19
C GLY A 20 -10.00 6.37 2.73
N MET A 21 -9.32 7.07 1.82
CA MET A 21 -9.61 7.01 0.38
C MET A 21 -9.24 5.61 -0.18
N PRO A 22 -10.16 4.93 -0.89
CA PRO A 22 -9.94 3.57 -1.39
C PRO A 22 -9.24 3.53 -2.77
N VAL A 23 -8.69 4.65 -3.27
CA VAL A 23 -7.99 4.71 -4.57
C VAL A 23 -6.47 4.69 -4.42
N ILE A 24 -5.94 3.54 -3.96
CA ILE A 24 -4.50 3.31 -3.75
C ILE A 24 -3.67 3.71 -4.97
N GLY A 25 -4.04 3.23 -6.16
CA GLY A 25 -3.27 3.47 -7.40
C GLY A 25 -3.20 4.94 -7.85
N ALA A 26 -4.05 5.82 -7.32
CA ALA A 26 -4.02 7.25 -7.62
C ALA A 26 -3.13 8.05 -6.66
N ALA A 27 -2.85 7.52 -5.47
CA ALA A 27 -2.22 8.26 -4.37
C ALA A 27 -1.00 7.56 -3.74
N LEU A 28 -0.59 6.40 -4.27
CA LEU A 28 0.60 5.68 -3.84
C LEU A 28 1.41 5.22 -5.06
N LEU A 29 2.68 5.61 -5.09
CA LEU A 29 3.67 5.09 -6.04
C LEU A 29 4.76 4.36 -5.26
N ALA A 30 5.03 3.10 -5.59
CA ALA A 30 6.03 2.28 -4.92
C ALA A 30 6.95 1.58 -5.92
N ASN A 31 8.18 1.32 -5.49
CA ASN A 31 9.15 0.49 -6.21
C ASN A 31 10.05 -0.23 -5.20
N THR A 32 11.03 -1.00 -5.68
CA THR A 32 11.95 -1.79 -4.83
C THR A 32 12.89 -0.98 -3.94
N LYS A 33 12.83 0.36 -3.99
CA LYS A 33 13.66 1.27 -3.18
C LYS A 33 12.84 2.08 -2.17
N GLY A 34 11.51 1.97 -2.19
CA GLY A 34 10.61 2.70 -1.29
C GLY A 34 9.32 3.14 -1.98
N TYR A 35 8.62 4.10 -1.37
CA TYR A 35 7.34 4.59 -1.86
C TYR A 35 7.16 6.09 -1.62
N ALA A 36 6.22 6.68 -2.35
CA ALA A 36 5.70 8.02 -2.15
C ALA A 36 4.17 7.95 -2.04
N ALA A 37 3.62 8.56 -0.99
CA ALA A 37 2.18 8.61 -0.72
C ALA A 37 1.69 10.07 -0.72
N GLY A 38 0.39 10.27 -0.88
CA GLY A 38 -0.23 11.59 -0.74
C GLY A 38 -0.05 12.19 0.66
N ASP A 39 0.05 13.51 0.74
CA ASP A 39 0.35 14.27 1.97
C ASP A 39 -0.69 14.05 3.09
N GLU A 40 -1.95 13.78 2.73
CA GLU A 40 -3.02 13.50 3.69
C GLU A 40 -3.02 12.05 4.23
N THR A 41 -2.06 11.21 3.83
CA THR A 41 -1.97 9.83 4.29
C THR A 41 -1.54 9.79 5.76
N THR A 42 -2.35 9.14 6.60
CA THR A 42 -2.12 9.11 8.05
C THR A 42 -0.97 8.16 8.43
N GLY A 43 -0.36 8.38 9.60
CA GLY A 43 0.69 7.48 10.10
C GLY A 43 0.28 6.01 10.22
N ALA A 44 -1.00 5.74 10.53
CA ALA A 44 -1.54 4.39 10.57
C ALA A 44 -1.60 3.75 9.17
N GLU A 45 -1.99 4.52 8.15
CA GLU A 45 -1.99 4.08 6.76
C GLU A 45 -0.56 3.86 6.24
N LEU A 46 0.37 4.76 6.56
CA LEU A 46 1.79 4.61 6.23
C LEU A 46 2.38 3.34 6.86
N GLY A 47 2.07 3.08 8.14
CA GLY A 47 2.48 1.85 8.82
C GLY A 47 1.95 0.61 8.11
N ARG A 48 0.67 0.63 7.71
CA ARG A 48 0.05 -0.46 6.95
C ARG A 48 0.74 -0.71 5.60
N ILE A 49 1.12 0.36 4.89
CA ILE A 49 1.85 0.25 3.61
C ILE A 49 3.22 -0.39 3.82
N VAL A 50 3.95 0.03 4.86
CA VAL A 50 5.26 -0.53 5.20
C VAL A 50 5.15 -2.00 5.57
N ASP A 51 4.15 -2.39 6.39
CA ASP A 51 3.92 -3.77 6.78
C ASP A 51 3.66 -4.71 5.58
N ILE A 52 2.97 -4.21 4.55
CA ILE A 52 2.62 -5.01 3.35
C ILE A 52 3.79 -5.07 2.36
N LEU A 53 4.46 -3.93 2.12
CA LEU A 53 5.50 -3.83 1.09
C LEU A 53 6.90 -4.24 1.59
N GLY A 54 7.12 -4.31 2.91
CA GLY A 54 8.33 -4.87 3.51
C GLY A 54 9.58 -3.99 3.43
N PHE A 55 9.43 -2.67 3.64
CA PHE A 55 10.55 -1.72 3.71
C PHE A 55 10.97 -1.39 5.14
#